data_AF-A0A497EIB0-F1
#
_entry.id   AF-A0A497EIB0-F1
#
_cell.length_a   1.000
_cell.length_b   1.000
_cell.length_c   1.000
_cell.angle_alpha   90.00
_cell.angle_beta   90.00
_cell.angle_gamma   90.00
#
_symmetry.space_group_name_H-M   'P 1'
#
loop_
_entity.id
_entity.type
_entity.pdbx_description
1 polymer ?
#
loop_
_entity_poly.entity_id
_entity_poly.type
_entity_poly.pdbx_seq_one_letter_code
_entity_poly.pdbx_strand_id
1 'polypeptide(L)'
;MILFTSFISGIFMNPVIRIISIASANPGDVNETWLNTSTITVEVTQAVPVINWYDFEIASTSTSKLNEKIDVNTQVKFVINITHNNGWSVIDYINITMWYDEGNDTLYNSYSTHNTSKPGKCFNIFLQYENTTGTASYKLIWPTSQEVTIGTMTETVISSTTHNITLPFTPLSQIRNAPGPGSNFSLWNTTEGFNDGRTWNFNITVHSTTGDVYKENEFGIYTYTAISSAASPTMSGAPGTTATDALTRDIVYSTNANFSLGVAISGDLVNGSNTISKTNVEVQSTTSDSDIYNTWTAFPNSNPSFVMIYQATHTYPTNTTSGNSKTTSLQYRCNIPLGTPTGNYTAELHYNLTAFW
;
A
#
# COMPACT_ATOMS: atom_id res chain seq x y z
N MET A 1 12.41 5.17 -55.66
CA MET A 1 11.69 4.74 -54.44
C MET A 1 12.64 3.86 -53.65
N ILE A 2 13.04 4.35 -52.48
CA ILE A 2 13.55 3.65 -51.29
C ILE A 2 14.82 2.79 -51.43
N LEU A 3 15.87 3.34 -50.82
CA LEU A 3 17.01 2.75 -50.12
C LEU A 3 16.90 1.25 -49.77
N PHE A 4 17.98 0.50 -50.03
CA PHE A 4 18.41 -0.55 -49.11
C PHE A 4 19.92 -0.42 -48.87
N THR A 5 20.26 0.25 -47.79
CA THR A 5 21.54 0.12 -47.10
C THR A 5 21.55 -1.23 -46.39
N SER A 6 22.41 -2.16 -46.80
CA SER A 6 22.78 -3.29 -45.93
C SER A 6 24.11 -2.96 -45.25
N PHE A 7 24.05 -2.94 -43.93
CA PHE A 7 25.20 -2.90 -43.04
C PHE A 7 26.01 -4.18 -43.24
N ILE A 8 27.25 -4.06 -43.74
CA ILE A 8 28.24 -5.12 -43.62
C ILE A 8 28.76 -5.05 -42.18
N SER A 9 28.27 -5.95 -41.34
CA SER A 9 28.90 -6.31 -40.07
C SER A 9 30.32 -6.78 -40.37
N GLY A 10 31.32 -6.04 -39.88
CA GLY A 10 32.72 -6.37 -40.03
C GLY A 10 33.02 -7.73 -39.42
N ILE A 11 33.27 -8.72 -40.29
CA ILE A 11 33.92 -9.96 -39.91
C ILE A 11 35.40 -9.62 -39.71
N PHE A 12 35.81 -9.42 -38.45
CA PHE A 12 37.22 -9.45 -38.10
C PHE A 12 37.74 -10.88 -38.29
N MET A 13 38.22 -11.19 -39.49
CA MET A 13 39.03 -12.38 -39.71
C MET A 13 40.42 -12.12 -39.10
N ASN A 14 40.70 -12.71 -37.95
CA ASN A 14 42.08 -12.78 -37.44
C ASN A 14 42.94 -13.54 -38.46
N PRO A 15 44.01 -12.95 -39.01
CA PRO A 15 44.90 -13.68 -39.90
C PRO A 15 45.65 -14.74 -39.09
N VAL A 16 45.44 -16.01 -39.41
CA VAL A 16 46.31 -17.08 -38.93
C VAL A 16 47.62 -17.00 -39.71
N ILE A 17 48.64 -16.36 -39.13
CA ILE A 17 50.00 -16.40 -39.66
C ILE A 17 50.57 -17.79 -39.34
N ARG A 18 50.63 -18.68 -40.34
CA ARG A 18 51.40 -19.92 -40.25
C ARG A 18 52.84 -19.66 -40.65
N ILE A 19 53.74 -19.62 -39.68
CA ILE A 19 55.19 -19.69 -39.94
C ILE A 19 55.53 -21.18 -40.07
N ILE A 20 55.82 -21.64 -41.30
CA ILE A 20 56.38 -22.97 -41.55
C ILE A 20 57.88 -22.79 -41.70
N SER A 21 58.67 -23.16 -40.68
CA SER A 21 60.13 -23.29 -40.84
C SER A 21 60.46 -24.73 -41.23
N ILE A 22 61.07 -24.92 -42.40
CA ILE A 22 61.56 -26.23 -42.84
C ILE A 22 62.96 -26.40 -42.24
N ALA A 23 63.09 -27.29 -41.25
CA ALA A 23 64.39 -27.73 -40.77
C ALA A 23 64.92 -28.86 -41.68
N SER A 24 66.17 -28.74 -42.14
CA SER A 24 66.86 -29.83 -42.82
C SER A 24 67.64 -30.62 -41.78
N ALA A 25 67.39 -31.93 -41.65
CA ALA A 25 68.15 -32.82 -40.77
C ALA A 25 68.79 -33.96 -41.58
N ASN A 26 70.05 -34.30 -41.27
CA ASN A 26 70.67 -35.55 -41.70
C ASN A 26 69.95 -36.74 -41.00
N PRO A 27 69.87 -37.92 -41.63
CA PRO A 27 69.22 -39.07 -41.03
C PRO A 27 70.08 -39.59 -39.89
N GLY A 28 69.76 -39.19 -38.64
CA GLY A 28 70.49 -39.71 -37.48
C GLY A 28 70.27 -39.03 -36.13
N ASP A 29 70.06 -37.72 -36.04
CA ASP A 29 69.93 -37.07 -34.72
C ASP A 29 69.19 -35.72 -34.81
N VAL A 30 67.98 -35.67 -34.24
CA VAL A 30 67.39 -34.42 -33.70
C VAL A 30 66.38 -34.80 -32.61
N ASN A 31 66.79 -34.72 -31.34
CA ASN A 31 65.85 -34.56 -30.23
C ASN A 31 65.43 -33.09 -30.15
N GLU A 32 64.76 -32.59 -31.19
CA GLU A 32 64.21 -31.23 -31.18
C GLU A 32 62.77 -31.25 -30.65
N THR A 33 62.55 -30.51 -29.57
CA THR A 33 61.21 -30.30 -29.02
C THR A 33 60.59 -29.07 -29.67
N TRP A 34 59.52 -29.28 -30.42
CA TRP A 34 58.78 -28.21 -31.10
C TRP A 34 57.71 -27.66 -30.16
N LEU A 35 57.88 -26.43 -29.69
CA LEU A 35 56.87 -25.72 -28.91
C LEU A 35 56.09 -24.78 -29.84
N ASN A 36 54.80 -25.08 -30.05
CA ASN A 36 53.88 -24.12 -30.64
C ASN A 36 53.25 -23.26 -29.53
N THR A 37 53.12 -21.97 -29.77
CA THR A 37 52.42 -21.06 -28.86
C THR A 37 51.01 -20.81 -29.40
N SER A 38 49.99 -21.12 -28.61
CA SER A 38 48.62 -20.69 -28.85
C SER A 38 48.14 -19.84 -27.68
N THR A 39 47.29 -18.86 -27.95
CA THR A 39 46.62 -18.05 -26.92
C THR A 39 45.24 -18.60 -26.63
N ILE A 40 44.94 -18.78 -25.35
CA ILE A 40 43.57 -18.93 -24.86
C ILE A 40 43.04 -17.53 -24.53
N THR A 41 41.91 -17.18 -25.12
CA THR A 41 41.18 -15.96 -24.77
C THR A 41 39.92 -16.38 -24.04
N VAL A 42 39.74 -15.87 -22.82
CA VAL A 42 38.51 -16.03 -22.04
C VAL A 42 37.88 -14.66 -21.90
N GLU A 43 36.67 -14.51 -22.41
CA GLU A 43 35.84 -13.34 -22.16
C GLU A 43 35.09 -13.54 -20.84
N VAL A 44 35.24 -12.60 -19.91
CA VAL A 44 34.51 -12.59 -18.64
C VAL A 44 33.41 -11.56 -18.75
N THR A 45 32.16 -12.01 -18.73
CA THR A 45 30.98 -11.15 -18.74
C THR A 45 30.60 -10.73 -17.31
N GLN A 46 29.83 -9.65 -17.19
CA GLN A 46 29.34 -9.19 -15.90
C GLN A 46 28.22 -10.11 -15.40
N ALA A 47 28.21 -10.39 -14.09
CA ALA A 47 27.12 -11.12 -13.47
C ALA A 47 25.97 -10.16 -13.13
N VAL A 48 24.73 -10.66 -13.16
CA VAL A 48 23.57 -9.97 -12.58
C VAL A 48 23.57 -10.12 -11.06
N PRO A 49 22.89 -9.22 -10.31
CA PRO A 49 22.72 -9.37 -8.87
C PRO A 49 22.00 -10.67 -8.51
N VAL A 50 22.10 -11.06 -7.24
CA VAL A 50 21.35 -12.18 -6.65
C VAL A 50 20.70 -11.69 -5.36
N ILE A 51 19.38 -11.85 -5.26
CA ILE A 51 18.66 -11.78 -3.98
C ILE A 51 18.80 -13.16 -3.33
N ASN A 52 19.67 -13.28 -2.33
CA ASN A 52 19.96 -14.57 -1.69
C ASN A 52 18.81 -15.00 -0.78
N TRP A 53 18.21 -14.04 -0.07
CA TRP A 53 17.01 -14.22 0.74
C TRP A 53 16.34 -12.87 0.99
N TYR A 54 15.07 -12.92 1.36
CA TYR A 54 14.28 -11.78 1.80
C TYR A 54 13.25 -12.21 2.83
N ASP A 55 12.78 -11.27 3.66
CA ASP A 55 11.64 -11.43 4.54
C ASP A 55 10.85 -10.12 4.62
N PHE A 56 9.58 -10.23 5.01
CA PHE A 56 8.70 -9.12 5.34
C PHE A 56 8.24 -9.30 6.79
N GLU A 57 8.61 -8.40 7.68
CA GLU A 57 8.50 -8.63 9.12
C GLU A 57 7.80 -7.49 9.86
N ILE A 58 7.21 -7.81 11.02
CA ILE A 58 6.91 -6.79 12.03
C ILE A 58 8.21 -6.21 12.56
N ALA A 59 8.38 -4.88 12.48
CA ALA A 59 9.67 -4.24 12.72
C ALA A 59 10.21 -4.47 14.15
N SER A 60 9.31 -4.47 15.15
CA SER A 60 9.64 -4.57 16.58
C SER A 60 9.94 -5.98 17.07
N THR A 61 9.40 -7.02 16.43
CA THR A 61 9.53 -8.42 16.87
C THR A 61 10.30 -9.29 15.90
N SER A 62 10.54 -8.81 14.67
CA SER A 62 11.11 -9.60 13.58
C SER A 62 10.32 -10.88 13.30
N THR A 63 9.00 -10.81 13.49
CA THR A 63 8.08 -11.88 13.11
C THR A 63 7.75 -11.74 11.63
N SER A 64 8.05 -12.78 10.85
CA SER A 64 7.70 -12.84 9.42
C SER A 64 6.20 -12.70 9.20
N LYS A 65 5.86 -12.05 8.09
CA LYS A 65 4.51 -11.73 7.60
C LYS A 65 4.36 -11.98 6.11
N LEU A 66 5.27 -12.72 5.50
CA LEU A 66 5.08 -13.27 4.16
C LEU A 66 3.82 -14.14 4.14
N ASN A 67 2.89 -13.86 3.22
CA ASN A 67 1.60 -14.54 3.12
C ASN A 67 0.75 -14.48 4.40
N GLU A 68 0.98 -13.48 5.24
CA GLU A 68 0.17 -13.23 6.44
C GLU A 68 -0.41 -11.82 6.45
N LYS A 69 -1.31 -11.57 7.39
CA LYS A 69 -1.90 -10.24 7.62
C LYS A 69 -1.05 -9.40 8.56
N ILE A 70 -0.98 -8.11 8.24
CA ILE A 70 -0.46 -7.07 9.10
C ILE A 70 -1.58 -6.13 9.55
N ASP A 71 -1.37 -5.47 10.68
CA ASP A 71 -2.21 -4.37 11.13
C ASP A 71 -1.73 -3.04 10.52
N VAL A 72 -2.67 -2.15 10.23
CA VAL A 72 -2.36 -0.75 9.98
C VAL A 72 -1.83 -0.08 11.24
N ASN A 73 -1.10 1.03 11.09
CA ASN A 73 -0.42 1.76 12.16
C ASN A 73 0.66 0.95 12.91
N THR A 74 1.01 -0.23 12.42
CA THR A 74 2.12 -1.05 12.92
C THR A 74 3.30 -0.91 11.96
N GLN A 75 4.50 -0.62 12.48
CA GLN A 75 5.70 -0.56 11.63
C GLN A 75 6.12 -1.98 11.24
N VAL A 76 6.35 -2.14 9.94
CA VAL A 76 6.83 -3.35 9.28
C VAL A 76 8.12 -3.03 8.54
N LYS A 77 8.85 -4.05 8.09
CA LYS A 77 10.10 -3.87 7.35
C LYS A 77 10.31 -4.98 6.34
N PHE A 78 10.88 -4.61 5.20
CA PHE A 78 11.53 -5.58 4.32
C PHE A 78 12.97 -5.76 4.76
N VAL A 79 13.43 -7.00 4.85
CA VAL A 79 14.83 -7.35 5.11
C VAL A 79 15.32 -8.16 3.92
N ILE A 80 16.40 -7.71 3.27
CA ILE A 80 16.82 -8.25 1.97
C ILE A 80 18.32 -8.42 1.97
N ASN A 81 18.81 -9.61 1.62
CA ASN A 81 20.24 -9.85 1.42
C ASN A 81 20.53 -10.01 -0.07
N ILE A 82 21.44 -9.17 -0.56
CA ILE A 82 21.76 -9.07 -1.98
C ILE A 82 23.27 -9.23 -2.15
N THR A 83 23.67 -10.02 -3.16
CA THR A 83 25.05 -10.14 -3.61
C THR A 83 25.18 -9.67 -5.05
N HIS A 84 26.22 -8.91 -5.35
CA HIS A 84 26.64 -8.63 -6.72
C HIS A 84 28.14 -8.92 -6.90
N ASN A 85 28.49 -9.88 -7.75
CA ASN A 85 29.87 -10.36 -7.89
C ASN A 85 30.83 -9.29 -8.44
N ASN A 86 30.33 -8.33 -9.21
CA ASN A 86 31.10 -7.17 -9.67
C ASN A 86 31.25 -6.05 -8.63
N GLY A 87 30.82 -6.26 -7.38
CA GLY A 87 30.87 -5.28 -6.30
C GLY A 87 29.55 -4.55 -6.08
N TRP A 88 29.34 -3.97 -4.89
CA TRP A 88 28.09 -3.29 -4.54
C TRP A 88 27.82 -2.00 -5.33
N SER A 89 28.88 -1.32 -5.78
CA SER A 89 28.77 -0.01 -6.46
C SER A 89 28.04 -0.05 -7.80
N VAL A 90 27.75 -1.23 -8.33
CA VAL A 90 27.02 -1.41 -9.59
C VAL A 90 25.51 -1.54 -9.40
N ILE A 91 25.05 -1.72 -8.15
CA ILE A 91 23.63 -1.66 -7.79
C ILE A 91 23.23 -0.19 -7.78
N ASP A 92 22.17 0.16 -8.49
CA ASP A 92 21.65 1.53 -8.55
C ASP A 92 20.50 1.71 -7.55
N TYR A 93 19.54 0.79 -7.57
CA TYR A 93 18.32 0.88 -6.77
C TYR A 93 17.85 -0.47 -6.26
N ILE A 94 17.16 -0.45 -5.12
CA ILE A 94 16.29 -1.55 -4.69
C ILE A 94 14.90 -0.97 -4.53
N ASN A 95 14.01 -1.37 -5.42
CA ASN A 95 12.64 -0.90 -5.49
C ASN A 95 11.72 -1.95 -4.86
N ILE A 96 10.87 -1.51 -3.92
CA ILE A 96 9.77 -2.31 -3.41
C ILE A 96 8.48 -1.67 -3.87
N THR A 97 7.80 -2.32 -4.81
CA THR A 97 6.49 -1.89 -5.31
C THR A 97 5.42 -2.79 -4.73
N MET A 98 4.31 -2.21 -4.29
CA MET A 98 3.19 -2.93 -3.68
C MET A 98 1.87 -2.39 -4.23
N TRP A 99 0.91 -3.26 -4.48
CA TRP A 99 -0.43 -2.87 -4.93
C TRP A 99 -1.49 -3.88 -4.49
N TYR A 100 -2.71 -3.40 -4.26
CA TYR A 100 -3.86 -4.26 -3.98
C TYR A 100 -4.36 -4.90 -5.28
N ASP A 101 -4.40 -6.22 -5.33
CA ASP A 101 -4.70 -7.02 -6.54
C ASP A 101 -6.20 -7.05 -6.92
N GLU A 102 -7.08 -6.65 -6.00
CA GLU A 102 -8.54 -6.62 -6.15
C GLU A 102 -9.21 -7.96 -6.45
N GLY A 103 -8.51 -9.08 -6.29
CA GLY A 103 -9.00 -10.40 -6.66
C GLY A 103 -8.93 -10.69 -8.16
N ASN A 104 -8.08 -9.98 -8.92
CA ASN A 104 -7.85 -10.27 -10.33
C ASN A 104 -6.38 -10.04 -10.72
N ASP A 105 -5.54 -11.04 -10.43
CA ASP A 105 -4.11 -11.02 -10.76
C ASP A 105 -3.83 -10.98 -12.26
N THR A 106 -4.78 -11.36 -13.12
CA THR A 106 -4.61 -11.24 -14.58
C THR A 106 -4.71 -9.79 -15.04
N LEU A 107 -5.66 -9.03 -14.48
CA LEU A 107 -5.85 -7.62 -14.84
C LEU A 107 -4.80 -6.74 -14.15
N TYR A 108 -4.44 -7.05 -12.91
CA TYR A 108 -3.52 -6.28 -12.08
C TYR A 108 -2.22 -7.04 -11.83
N ASN A 109 -1.63 -7.52 -12.92
CA ASN A 109 -0.41 -8.33 -12.92
C ASN A 109 0.89 -7.56 -12.62
N SER A 110 0.82 -6.23 -12.48
CA SER A 110 1.97 -5.41 -12.14
C SER A 110 1.56 -4.12 -11.46
N TYR A 111 2.48 -3.56 -10.67
CA TYR A 111 2.35 -2.23 -10.09
C TYR A 111 1.98 -1.17 -11.13
N SER A 112 2.65 -1.16 -12.29
CA SER A 112 2.43 -0.15 -13.34
C SER A 112 1.03 -0.24 -13.94
N THR A 113 0.55 -1.47 -14.22
CA THR A 113 -0.81 -1.71 -14.73
C THR A 113 -1.85 -1.23 -13.71
N HIS A 114 -1.66 -1.60 -12.44
CA HIS A 114 -2.56 -1.20 -11.35
C HIS A 114 -2.58 0.32 -11.15
N ASN A 115 -1.41 0.93 -10.95
CA ASN A 115 -1.28 2.35 -10.64
C ASN A 115 -1.75 3.26 -11.80
N THR A 116 -1.66 2.80 -13.05
CA THR A 116 -2.24 3.54 -14.19
C THR A 116 -3.77 3.60 -14.11
N SER A 117 -4.40 2.50 -13.71
CA SER A 117 -5.87 2.42 -13.57
C SER A 117 -6.37 3.11 -12.29
N LYS A 118 -5.57 3.11 -11.23
CA LYS A 118 -5.94 3.56 -9.87
C LYS A 118 -4.78 4.30 -9.19
N PRO A 119 -4.39 5.48 -9.70
CA PRO A 119 -3.31 6.24 -9.08
C PRO A 119 -3.70 6.66 -7.66
N GLY A 120 -2.89 6.30 -6.66
CA GLY A 120 -3.08 6.65 -5.25
C GLY A 120 -4.23 5.90 -4.54
N LYS A 121 -4.93 6.61 -3.64
CA LYS A 121 -6.13 6.13 -2.92
C LYS A 121 -5.89 5.04 -1.88
N CYS A 122 -4.67 4.91 -1.35
CA CYS A 122 -4.33 3.86 -0.40
C CYS A 122 -4.35 2.43 -1.01
N PHE A 123 -4.09 2.30 -2.31
CA PHE A 123 -4.05 1.02 -3.06
C PHE A 123 -2.67 0.65 -3.63
N ASN A 124 -1.67 1.53 -3.51
CA ASN A 124 -0.33 1.29 -4.03
C ASN A 124 0.73 1.99 -3.19
N ILE A 125 1.91 1.38 -3.12
CA ILE A 125 3.06 1.89 -2.37
C ILE A 125 4.33 1.61 -3.20
N PHE A 126 5.24 2.56 -3.25
CA PHE A 126 6.55 2.42 -3.88
C PHE A 126 7.63 2.98 -2.95
N LEU A 127 8.43 2.07 -2.41
CA LEU A 127 9.63 2.35 -1.62
C LEU A 127 10.88 2.18 -2.47
N GLN A 128 11.86 3.04 -2.29
CA GLN A 128 13.13 2.96 -3.03
C GLN A 128 14.30 3.17 -2.09
N TYR A 129 15.22 2.21 -2.09
CA TYR A 129 16.61 2.41 -1.73
C TYR A 129 17.37 2.86 -2.98
N GLU A 130 18.18 3.89 -2.84
CA GLU A 130 19.06 4.42 -3.89
C GLU A 130 20.50 4.35 -3.39
N ASN A 131 21.33 3.63 -4.13
CA ASN A 131 22.76 3.53 -3.85
C ASN A 131 23.45 4.81 -4.34
N THR A 132 23.82 5.69 -3.42
CA THR A 132 24.51 6.93 -3.78
C THR A 132 25.99 6.85 -3.41
N THR A 133 26.80 7.77 -3.94
CA THR A 133 28.19 7.91 -3.48
C THR A 133 28.19 8.40 -2.02
N GLY A 134 28.41 7.50 -1.07
CA GLY A 134 28.40 7.80 0.35
C GLY A 134 27.30 7.03 1.08
N THR A 135 26.39 7.75 1.76
CA THR A 135 25.27 7.14 2.49
C THR A 135 24.10 6.93 1.53
N ALA A 136 23.63 5.69 1.43
CA ALA A 136 22.45 5.37 0.63
C ALA A 136 21.20 6.15 1.09
N SER A 137 20.31 6.42 0.14
CA SER A 137 19.06 7.12 0.40
C SER A 137 17.89 6.14 0.45
N TYR A 138 16.93 6.39 1.34
CA TYR A 138 15.67 5.65 1.41
C TYR A 138 14.48 6.60 1.26
N LYS A 139 13.61 6.33 0.29
CA LYS A 139 12.51 7.21 -0.11
C LYS A 139 11.20 6.45 -0.23
N LEU A 140 10.12 7.12 0.17
CA LEU A 140 8.77 6.80 -0.27
C LEU A 140 8.53 7.55 -1.58
N ILE A 141 8.58 6.86 -2.70
CA ILE A 141 8.31 7.45 -4.03
C ILE A 141 6.81 7.68 -4.20
N TRP A 142 6.01 6.75 -3.69
CA TRP A 142 4.56 6.83 -3.70
C TRP A 142 3.98 6.03 -2.52
N PRO A 143 2.84 6.41 -1.93
CA PRO A 143 2.07 7.62 -2.18
C PRO A 143 2.78 8.89 -1.70
N THR A 144 2.46 10.04 -2.30
CA THR A 144 2.98 11.35 -1.91
C THR A 144 2.16 12.02 -0.79
N SER A 145 1.05 11.39 -0.40
CA SER A 145 0.12 11.78 0.66
C SER A 145 0.41 11.04 1.97
N GLN A 146 -0.30 11.42 3.05
CA GLN A 146 -0.18 10.81 4.39
C GLN A 146 -0.86 9.44 4.50
N GLU A 147 -0.48 8.49 3.66
CA GLU A 147 -1.02 7.11 3.66
C GLU A 147 0.00 6.11 4.21
N VAL A 148 1.29 6.41 4.05
CA VAL A 148 2.41 5.58 4.53
C VAL A 148 3.47 6.51 5.09
N THR A 149 4.13 6.09 6.17
CA THR A 149 5.36 6.73 6.66
C THR A 149 6.52 5.76 6.59
N ILE A 150 7.71 6.25 6.27
CA ILE A 150 8.94 5.43 6.29
C ILE A 150 9.68 5.60 7.61
N GLY A 151 10.33 4.53 8.05
CA GLY A 151 11.28 4.57 9.17
C GLY A 151 12.70 4.89 8.70
N THR A 152 13.67 4.63 9.58
CA THR A 152 15.09 4.75 9.24
C THR A 152 15.58 3.44 8.63
N MET A 153 16.02 3.49 7.37
CA MET A 153 16.66 2.34 6.72
C MET A 153 17.97 1.97 7.43
N THR A 154 18.29 0.68 7.43
CA THR A 154 19.60 0.18 7.86
C THR A 154 20.24 -0.63 6.75
N GLU A 155 21.51 -0.36 6.49
CA GLU A 155 22.36 -1.12 5.59
C GLU A 155 23.50 -1.73 6.42
N THR A 156 23.67 -3.04 6.33
CA THR A 156 24.78 -3.75 6.96
C THR A 156 25.64 -4.39 5.87
N VAL A 157 26.88 -3.93 5.76
CA VAL A 157 27.87 -4.47 4.83
C VAL A 157 28.37 -5.81 5.36
N ILE A 158 28.09 -6.90 4.64
CA ILE A 158 28.60 -8.24 4.97
C ILE A 158 29.97 -8.45 4.31
N SER A 159 30.11 -7.97 3.08
CA SER A 159 31.36 -7.94 2.31
C SER A 159 31.30 -6.84 1.25
N SER A 160 32.37 -6.63 0.48
CA SER A 160 32.39 -5.66 -0.63
C SER A 160 31.38 -5.96 -1.75
N THR A 161 30.77 -7.14 -1.75
CA THR A 161 29.82 -7.61 -2.76
C THR A 161 28.44 -7.89 -2.18
N THR A 162 28.29 -7.98 -0.85
CA THR A 162 27.10 -8.53 -0.21
C THR A 162 26.64 -7.67 0.95
N HIS A 163 25.39 -7.22 0.91
CA HIS A 163 24.82 -6.29 1.89
C HIS A 163 23.45 -6.80 2.36
N ASN A 164 23.12 -6.53 3.62
CA ASN A 164 21.77 -6.65 4.18
C ASN A 164 21.12 -5.27 4.20
N ILE A 165 19.95 -5.15 3.57
CA ILE A 165 19.19 -3.92 3.48
C ILE A 165 17.87 -4.09 4.23
N THR A 166 17.59 -3.18 5.15
CA THR A 166 16.35 -3.14 5.94
C THR A 166 15.59 -1.87 5.64
N LEU A 167 14.36 -2.00 5.12
CA LEU A 167 13.51 -0.91 4.65
C LEU A 167 12.20 -0.87 5.44
N PRO A 168 12.14 -0.12 6.56
CA PRO A 168 10.96 -0.04 7.40
C PRO A 168 9.93 0.97 6.90
N PHE A 169 8.66 0.64 7.01
CA PHE A 169 7.53 1.54 6.75
C PHE A 169 6.33 1.22 7.64
N THR A 170 5.38 2.14 7.70
CA THR A 170 4.13 1.99 8.46
C THR A 170 2.97 2.34 7.54
N PRO A 171 2.13 1.36 7.15
CA PRO A 171 0.86 1.63 6.49
C PRO A 171 -0.09 2.32 7.48
N LEU A 172 -0.71 3.43 7.10
CA LEU A 172 -1.64 4.16 7.97
C LEU A 172 -3.08 3.69 7.78
N SER A 173 -3.97 4.18 8.66
CA SER A 173 -5.34 3.69 8.88
C SER A 173 -6.27 3.53 7.68
N GLN A 174 -5.94 4.08 6.50
CA GLN A 174 -6.76 3.94 5.28
C GLN A 174 -6.15 3.03 4.20
N ILE A 175 -4.94 2.49 4.41
CA ILE A 175 -4.34 1.49 3.51
C ILE A 175 -5.27 0.29 3.38
N ARG A 176 -5.73 0.05 2.14
CA ARG A 176 -6.84 -0.83 1.80
C ARG A 176 -6.75 -2.19 2.48
N ASN A 177 -7.84 -2.61 3.12
CA ASN A 177 -7.94 -3.93 3.71
C ASN A 177 -7.79 -5.01 2.64
N ALA A 178 -7.11 -6.08 3.01
CA ALA A 178 -6.86 -7.21 2.13
C ALA A 178 -7.13 -8.49 2.92
N PRO A 179 -8.37 -8.99 2.88
CA PRO A 179 -8.76 -10.15 3.65
C PRO A 179 -8.12 -11.45 3.12
N GLY A 180 -7.57 -11.44 1.90
CA GLY A 180 -7.06 -12.62 1.21
C GLY A 180 -8.17 -13.52 0.67
N PRO A 181 -7.80 -14.76 0.25
CA PRO A 181 -8.68 -15.69 -0.43
C PRO A 181 -9.68 -16.33 0.56
N GLY A 182 -10.70 -15.57 0.95
CA GLY A 182 -11.81 -16.04 1.79
C GLY A 182 -11.51 -16.13 3.30
N SER A 183 -12.52 -16.54 4.06
CA SER A 183 -12.54 -16.51 5.54
C SER A 183 -11.64 -17.56 6.22
N ASN A 184 -11.01 -18.46 5.47
CA ASN A 184 -10.11 -19.48 6.01
C ASN A 184 -8.67 -19.17 5.59
N PHE A 185 -7.86 -18.70 6.54
CA PHE A 185 -6.42 -18.43 6.39
C PHE A 185 -5.62 -19.62 5.83
N SER A 186 -6.16 -20.84 5.87
CA SER A 186 -5.56 -22.05 5.28
C SER A 186 -5.62 -22.10 3.74
N LEU A 187 -6.15 -21.06 3.09
CA LEU A 187 -6.24 -20.95 1.63
C LEU A 187 -5.12 -20.11 1.01
N TRP A 188 -4.28 -19.45 1.82
CA TRP A 188 -3.18 -18.64 1.30
C TRP A 188 -2.12 -19.55 0.64
N ASN A 189 -1.81 -19.29 -0.62
CA ASN A 189 -0.86 -20.08 -1.37
C ASN A 189 0.58 -19.60 -1.11
N THR A 190 1.23 -20.23 -0.14
CA THR A 190 2.61 -19.93 0.25
C THR A 190 3.70 -20.25 -0.78
N THR A 191 3.38 -20.82 -1.96
CA THR A 191 4.38 -21.32 -2.92
C THR A 191 4.76 -20.34 -4.04
N GLU A 192 3.89 -19.41 -4.42
CA GLU A 192 4.16 -18.39 -5.44
C GLU A 192 3.57 -17.04 -5.01
N GLY A 193 4.08 -15.92 -5.52
CA GLY A 193 3.45 -14.61 -5.34
C GLY A 193 2.37 -14.35 -6.39
N PHE A 194 1.40 -13.48 -6.07
CA PHE A 194 0.33 -12.98 -6.97
C PHE A 194 -0.65 -14.05 -7.42
N ASN A 195 -1.04 -14.92 -6.50
CA ASN A 195 -1.94 -16.03 -6.80
C ASN A 195 -3.14 -16.10 -5.84
N ASP A 196 -3.15 -15.27 -4.80
CA ASP A 196 -4.24 -15.14 -3.87
C ASP A 196 -5.03 -13.86 -4.13
N GLY A 197 -6.34 -14.03 -4.38
CA GLY A 197 -7.20 -12.90 -4.62
C GLY A 197 -7.45 -12.03 -3.38
N ARG A 198 -7.51 -10.71 -3.56
CA ARG A 198 -7.80 -9.68 -2.53
C ARG A 198 -6.70 -9.58 -1.47
N THR A 199 -5.45 -9.61 -1.94
CA THR A 199 -4.20 -9.45 -1.22
C THR A 199 -3.50 -8.15 -1.65
N TRP A 200 -2.40 -7.83 -0.97
CA TRP A 200 -1.41 -6.90 -1.47
C TRP A 200 -0.26 -7.67 -2.09
N ASN A 201 -0.14 -7.52 -3.40
CA ASN A 201 0.99 -7.98 -4.18
C ASN A 201 2.18 -7.06 -3.91
N PHE A 202 3.38 -7.64 -3.81
CA PHE A 202 4.62 -6.88 -3.82
C PHE A 202 5.71 -7.50 -4.68
N ASN A 203 6.54 -6.61 -5.24
CA ASN A 203 7.72 -6.97 -5.99
C ASN A 203 8.96 -6.23 -5.46
N ILE A 204 9.99 -7.00 -5.13
CA ILE A 204 11.34 -6.53 -4.80
C ILE A 204 12.18 -6.58 -6.07
N THR A 205 12.53 -5.43 -6.64
CA THR A 205 13.39 -5.35 -7.83
C THR A 205 14.73 -4.72 -7.47
N VAL A 206 15.82 -5.42 -7.77
CA VAL A 206 17.18 -4.90 -7.65
C VAL A 206 17.65 -4.48 -9.03
N HIS A 207 17.86 -3.18 -9.20
CA HIS A 207 18.39 -2.61 -10.44
C HIS A 207 19.89 -2.49 -10.37
N SER A 208 20.57 -2.95 -11.43
CA SER A 208 22.00 -2.76 -11.60
C SER A 208 22.31 -2.40 -13.05
N THR A 209 23.48 -1.80 -13.25
CA THR A 209 24.05 -1.55 -14.58
C THR A 209 24.27 -2.82 -15.41
N THR A 210 24.26 -4.00 -14.78
CA THR A 210 24.56 -5.30 -15.40
C THR A 210 23.28 -6.12 -15.68
N GLY A 211 22.15 -5.72 -15.10
CA GLY A 211 20.84 -6.34 -15.29
C GLY A 211 20.01 -6.37 -13.99
N ASP A 212 18.71 -6.60 -14.15
CA ASP A 212 17.76 -6.58 -13.03
C ASP A 212 17.43 -7.99 -12.55
N VAL A 213 17.20 -8.13 -11.24
CA VAL A 213 16.57 -9.33 -10.65
C VAL A 213 15.43 -8.96 -9.75
N TYR A 214 14.47 -9.86 -9.59
CA TYR A 214 13.27 -9.60 -8.82
C TYR A 214 12.77 -10.78 -8.00
N LYS A 215 11.96 -10.48 -6.99
CA LYS A 215 11.23 -11.44 -6.13
C LYS A 215 9.82 -10.94 -5.85
N GLU A 216 8.85 -11.81 -6.05
CA GLU A 216 7.42 -11.52 -5.92
C GLU A 216 6.84 -12.28 -4.74
N ASN A 217 5.91 -11.65 -4.04
CA ASN A 217 5.14 -12.27 -2.97
C ASN A 217 3.91 -11.40 -2.64
N GLU A 218 3.19 -11.78 -1.60
CA GLU A 218 1.98 -11.08 -1.18
C GLU A 218 1.79 -11.10 0.34
N PHE A 219 0.87 -10.25 0.81
CA PHE A 219 0.46 -10.18 2.20
C PHE A 219 -0.96 -9.63 2.31
N GLY A 220 -1.55 -9.73 3.50
CA GLY A 220 -2.88 -9.19 3.77
C GLY A 220 -2.85 -8.03 4.75
N ILE A 221 -3.98 -7.34 4.89
CA ILE A 221 -4.14 -6.23 5.83
C ILE A 221 -5.45 -6.42 6.57
N TYR A 222 -5.39 -6.41 7.90
CA TYR A 222 -6.58 -6.49 8.74
C TYR A 222 -7.50 -5.29 8.53
N THR A 223 -8.80 -5.54 8.69
CA THR A 223 -9.80 -4.46 8.67
C THR A 223 -9.61 -3.56 9.90
N TYR A 224 -9.61 -2.26 9.67
CA TYR A 224 -9.47 -1.23 10.69
C TYR A 224 -10.64 -0.26 10.62
N THR A 225 -11.18 0.11 11.78
CA THR A 225 -12.18 1.18 11.91
C THR A 225 -11.95 1.94 13.21
N ALA A 226 -12.07 3.26 13.16
CA ALA A 226 -12.02 4.11 14.35
C ALA A 226 -12.80 5.40 14.12
N ILE A 227 -13.51 5.88 15.15
CA ILE A 227 -14.04 7.25 15.22
C ILE A 227 -13.13 8.00 16.20
N SER A 228 -12.38 8.98 15.71
CA SER A 228 -11.38 9.71 16.49
C SER A 228 -11.94 10.98 17.14
N SER A 229 -13.03 11.54 16.59
CA SER A 229 -13.71 12.69 17.18
C SER A 229 -15.20 12.65 16.87
N ALA A 230 -15.99 13.04 17.86
CA ALA A 230 -17.41 13.30 17.74
C ALA A 230 -17.75 14.53 18.60
N ALA A 231 -18.63 15.40 18.10
CA ALA A 231 -19.03 16.61 18.79
C ALA A 231 -20.47 16.51 19.31
N SER A 232 -20.74 17.16 20.44
CA SER A 232 -22.08 17.23 21.04
C SER A 232 -22.85 18.43 20.47
N PRO A 233 -24.00 18.21 19.80
CA PRO A 233 -24.81 19.30 19.30
C PRO A 233 -25.54 20.02 20.43
N THR A 234 -25.75 21.32 20.25
CA THR A 234 -26.45 22.20 21.21
C THR A 234 -27.36 23.15 20.46
N MET A 235 -28.62 23.26 20.88
CA MET A 235 -29.60 24.12 20.24
C MET A 235 -30.60 24.66 21.25
N SER A 236 -31.23 25.80 20.94
CA SER A 236 -32.22 26.44 21.79
C SER A 236 -33.36 27.01 20.95
N GLY A 237 -34.60 26.87 21.43
CA GLY A 237 -35.77 27.43 20.77
C GLY A 237 -36.96 27.50 21.73
N ALA A 238 -38.02 28.20 21.31
CA ALA A 238 -39.27 28.27 22.06
C ALA A 238 -40.15 27.03 21.76
N PRO A 239 -41.08 26.65 22.66
CA PRO A 239 -42.09 25.64 22.36
C PRO A 239 -42.87 25.98 21.08
N GLY A 240 -43.06 24.99 20.21
CA GLY A 240 -43.69 25.16 18.90
C GLY A 240 -42.75 25.60 17.78
N THR A 241 -41.45 25.71 18.02
CA THR A 241 -40.45 26.10 17.01
C THR A 241 -39.47 24.96 16.70
N THR A 242 -38.82 25.05 15.54
CA THR A 242 -37.67 24.20 15.19
C THR A 242 -36.38 24.90 15.62
N ALA A 243 -35.69 24.34 16.61
CA ALA A 243 -34.36 24.79 17.00
C ALA A 243 -33.32 24.08 16.13
N THR A 244 -32.34 24.81 15.59
CA THR A 244 -31.24 24.24 14.80
C THR A 244 -29.93 24.55 15.52
N ASP A 245 -29.01 23.58 15.55
CA ASP A 245 -27.63 23.83 16.00
C ASP A 245 -26.96 24.82 15.03
N ALA A 246 -26.47 25.92 15.58
CA ALA A 246 -25.81 26.97 14.81
C ALA A 246 -24.47 26.50 14.22
N LEU A 247 -23.88 25.45 14.79
CA LEU A 247 -22.63 24.86 14.34
C LEU A 247 -22.86 23.52 13.64
N THR A 248 -22.03 23.28 12.64
CA THR A 248 -21.84 21.93 12.11
C THR A 248 -20.89 21.15 13.04
N ARG A 249 -21.15 19.85 13.17
CA ARG A 249 -20.45 18.93 14.06
C ARG A 249 -19.65 17.94 13.23
N ASP A 250 -18.33 18.07 13.28
CA ASP A 250 -17.43 17.19 12.54
C ASP A 250 -17.25 15.85 13.24
N ILE A 251 -17.46 14.79 12.48
CA ILE A 251 -17.13 13.42 12.85
C ILE A 251 -15.88 13.04 12.08
N VAL A 252 -14.79 12.82 12.80
CA VAL A 252 -13.52 12.38 12.21
C VAL A 252 -13.39 10.88 12.45
N TYR A 253 -13.11 10.14 11.38
CA TYR A 253 -13.04 8.69 11.42
C TYR A 253 -12.04 8.15 10.41
N SER A 254 -11.64 6.89 10.59
CA SER A 254 -10.74 6.18 9.70
C SER A 254 -11.23 4.76 9.49
N THR A 255 -11.16 4.30 8.26
CA THR A 255 -11.47 2.91 7.87
C THR A 255 -10.70 2.58 6.61
N ASN A 256 -10.27 1.33 6.48
CA ASN A 256 -9.60 0.83 5.28
C ASN A 256 -10.46 -0.14 4.47
N ALA A 257 -11.73 -0.30 4.81
CA ALA A 257 -12.67 -1.19 4.13
C ALA A 257 -13.94 -0.44 3.72
N ASN A 258 -14.81 -1.09 2.96
CA ASN A 258 -16.13 -0.54 2.65
C ASN A 258 -16.85 -0.28 3.98
N PHE A 259 -17.62 0.79 4.12
CA PHE A 259 -18.17 1.14 5.43
C PHE A 259 -19.53 1.81 5.36
N SER A 260 -20.24 1.75 6.47
CA SER A 260 -21.37 2.61 6.78
C SER A 260 -21.07 3.46 8.00
N LEU A 261 -21.61 4.67 8.01
CA LEU A 261 -21.55 5.58 9.14
C LEU A 261 -22.98 5.98 9.47
N GLY A 262 -23.34 5.96 10.75
CA GLY A 262 -24.60 6.52 11.20
C GLY A 262 -24.55 6.99 12.63
N VAL A 263 -25.66 7.56 13.06
CA VAL A 263 -25.85 8.12 14.39
C VAL A 263 -27.09 7.46 15.01
N ALA A 264 -26.95 7.01 16.24
CA ALA A 264 -28.04 6.58 17.10
C ALA A 264 -28.31 7.61 18.18
N ILE A 265 -29.56 7.68 18.63
CA ILE A 265 -29.97 8.42 19.82
C ILE A 265 -30.46 7.43 20.87
N SER A 266 -29.97 7.55 22.10
CA SER A 266 -30.22 6.56 23.17
C SER A 266 -31.68 6.49 23.61
N GLY A 267 -32.43 7.57 23.43
CA GLY A 267 -33.84 7.67 23.80
C GLY A 267 -34.41 9.05 23.53
N ASP A 268 -35.57 9.32 24.10
CA ASP A 268 -36.16 10.65 24.12
C ASP A 268 -35.26 11.63 24.88
N LEU A 269 -35.33 12.92 24.53
CA LEU A 269 -34.62 13.94 25.29
C LEU A 269 -35.37 14.16 26.61
N VAL A 270 -34.66 14.12 27.73
CA VAL A 270 -35.26 14.14 29.07
C VAL A 270 -34.89 15.40 29.83
N ASN A 271 -35.87 15.97 30.55
CA ASN A 271 -35.70 17.01 31.56
C ASN A 271 -36.60 16.70 32.76
N GLY A 272 -36.02 16.07 33.79
CA GLY A 272 -36.80 15.56 34.92
C GLY A 272 -37.81 14.50 34.46
N SER A 273 -39.09 14.73 34.74
CA SER A 273 -40.19 13.86 34.28
C SER A 273 -40.74 14.23 32.89
N ASN A 274 -40.25 15.31 32.27
CA ASN A 274 -40.70 15.77 30.96
C ASN A 274 -39.80 15.21 29.85
N THR A 275 -40.38 14.90 28.70
CA THR A 275 -39.63 14.41 27.55
C THR A 275 -39.97 15.14 26.25
N ILE A 276 -39.03 15.15 25.31
CA ILE A 276 -39.27 15.43 23.90
C ILE A 276 -38.97 14.14 23.15
N SER A 277 -39.93 13.66 22.35
CA SER A 277 -39.75 12.43 21.55
C SER A 277 -38.49 12.53 20.69
N LYS A 278 -37.68 11.48 20.67
CA LYS A 278 -36.51 11.37 19.78
C LYS A 278 -36.87 11.59 18.30
N THR A 279 -38.11 11.27 17.91
CA THR A 279 -38.62 11.50 16.53
C THR A 279 -38.69 12.97 16.13
N ASN A 280 -38.56 13.88 17.09
CA ASN A 280 -38.53 15.31 16.81
C ASN A 280 -37.11 15.81 16.52
N VAL A 281 -36.09 15.00 16.78
CA VAL A 281 -34.70 15.31 16.43
C VAL A 281 -34.44 14.84 15.01
N GLU A 282 -33.84 15.71 14.22
CA GLU A 282 -33.43 15.44 12.85
C GLU A 282 -31.94 15.72 12.70
N VAL A 283 -31.29 14.93 11.84
CA VAL A 283 -29.89 15.08 11.48
C VAL A 283 -29.76 15.10 9.96
N GLN A 284 -28.80 15.86 9.46
CA GLN A 284 -28.35 15.79 8.07
C GLN A 284 -26.83 15.86 8.02
N SER A 285 -26.24 15.29 6.97
CA SER A 285 -24.88 15.65 6.59
C SER A 285 -24.87 16.94 5.79
N THR A 286 -23.89 17.81 6.06
CA THR A 286 -23.58 18.97 5.23
C THR A 286 -22.38 18.71 4.31
N THR A 287 -21.70 17.57 4.47
CA THR A 287 -20.63 17.14 3.57
C THR A 287 -21.23 16.77 2.21
N SER A 288 -20.67 17.34 1.14
CA SER A 288 -21.04 16.98 -0.22
C SER A 288 -20.31 15.71 -0.63
N ASP A 289 -21.05 14.62 -0.77
CA ASP A 289 -20.57 13.32 -1.24
C ASP A 289 -21.72 12.53 -1.89
N SER A 290 -21.43 11.72 -2.90
CA SER A 290 -22.46 10.98 -3.65
C SER A 290 -23.12 9.86 -2.86
N ASP A 291 -22.44 9.29 -1.87
CA ASP A 291 -22.96 8.16 -1.07
C ASP A 291 -23.49 8.62 0.32
N ILE A 292 -23.56 9.95 0.54
CA ILE A 292 -24.09 10.55 1.77
C ILE A 292 -25.56 10.93 1.62
N TYR A 293 -26.34 10.66 2.68
CA TYR A 293 -27.68 11.23 2.83
C TYR A 293 -27.58 12.67 3.38
N ASN A 294 -27.84 13.65 2.51
CA ASN A 294 -27.74 15.07 2.81
C ASN A 294 -29.10 15.74 3.09
N THR A 295 -30.11 14.96 3.46
CA THR A 295 -31.45 15.47 3.79
C THR A 295 -31.72 15.35 5.28
N TRP A 296 -32.43 16.34 5.84
CA TRP A 296 -32.95 16.27 7.19
C TRP A 296 -33.76 15.00 7.40
N THR A 297 -33.27 14.15 8.30
CA THR A 297 -33.86 12.85 8.58
C THR A 297 -34.13 12.74 10.07
N ALA A 298 -35.40 12.51 10.42
CA ALA A 298 -35.82 12.32 11.80
C ALA A 298 -35.33 10.97 12.34
N PHE A 299 -34.98 10.93 13.63
CA PHE A 299 -34.71 9.66 14.28
C PHE A 299 -35.98 8.79 14.32
N PRO A 300 -35.92 7.52 13.92
CA PRO A 300 -37.11 6.68 13.86
C PRO A 300 -37.60 6.29 15.26
N ASN A 301 -38.90 5.99 15.39
CA ASN A 301 -39.47 5.41 16.59
C ASN A 301 -39.20 3.88 16.68
N SER A 302 -37.93 3.50 16.58
CA SER A 302 -37.47 2.10 16.64
C SER A 302 -36.44 1.92 17.77
N ASN A 303 -36.13 0.65 18.06
CA ASN A 303 -35.02 0.26 18.92
C ASN A 303 -34.11 -0.73 18.17
N PRO A 304 -32.88 -0.37 17.78
CA PRO A 304 -32.24 0.94 17.99
C PRO A 304 -32.90 2.07 17.16
N SER A 305 -32.83 3.32 17.65
CA SER A 305 -33.21 4.50 16.89
C SER A 305 -31.98 5.05 16.19
N PHE A 306 -31.90 4.84 14.88
CA PHE A 306 -30.67 5.03 14.10
C PHE A 306 -30.96 5.73 12.79
N VAL A 307 -30.13 6.70 12.45
CA VAL A 307 -30.12 7.38 11.15
C VAL A 307 -28.79 7.07 10.47
N MET A 308 -28.87 6.52 9.25
CA MET A 308 -27.71 6.27 8.41
C MET A 308 -27.30 7.59 7.75
N ILE A 309 -26.02 7.93 7.85
CA ILE A 309 -25.43 9.12 7.22
C ILE A 309 -24.75 8.72 5.91
N TYR A 310 -24.02 7.60 5.96
CA TYR A 310 -23.25 7.05 4.85
C TYR A 310 -23.69 5.61 4.62
N GLN A 311 -24.09 5.27 3.40
CA GLN A 311 -24.44 3.90 3.03
C GLN A 311 -23.33 3.26 2.21
N ALA A 312 -22.95 2.03 2.56
CA ALA A 312 -22.07 1.22 1.71
C ALA A 312 -22.86 0.74 0.49
N THR A 313 -22.68 1.36 -0.67
CA THR A 313 -23.19 0.88 -1.95
C THR A 313 -22.26 -0.21 -2.52
N HIS A 314 -21.93 -1.25 -1.73
CA HIS A 314 -20.98 -2.35 -2.06
C HIS A 314 -19.58 -1.94 -2.58
N THR A 315 -19.33 -0.65 -2.73
CA THR A 315 -18.15 -0.07 -3.33
C THR A 315 -17.42 0.65 -2.22
N TYR A 316 -16.09 0.49 -2.13
CA TYR A 316 -15.29 1.34 -1.25
C TYR A 316 -15.59 2.77 -1.67
N PRO A 317 -16.13 3.61 -0.77
CA PRO A 317 -16.61 4.90 -1.20
C PRO A 317 -15.50 5.68 -1.89
N THR A 318 -15.84 6.20 -3.07
CA THR A 318 -14.88 6.69 -4.06
C THR A 318 -14.01 7.86 -3.58
N ASN A 319 -14.35 8.43 -2.43
CA ASN A 319 -13.79 9.63 -1.83
C ASN A 319 -12.72 9.41 -0.73
N THR A 320 -12.29 8.17 -0.38
CA THR A 320 -11.00 7.95 0.34
C THR A 320 -9.87 8.11 -0.68
N THR A 321 -9.69 9.34 -1.18
CA THR A 321 -8.80 9.63 -2.31
C THR A 321 -7.33 9.74 -1.88
N SER A 322 -7.07 9.94 -0.59
CA SER A 322 -5.75 9.88 0.04
C SER A 322 -5.85 10.17 1.55
N GLY A 323 -4.80 9.86 2.31
CA GLY A 323 -4.64 10.27 3.71
C GLY A 323 -4.90 9.16 4.74
N ASN A 324 -5.07 9.56 6.01
CA ASN A 324 -5.18 8.64 7.15
C ASN A 324 -6.53 8.71 7.87
N SER A 325 -7.40 9.65 7.50
CA SER A 325 -8.71 9.90 8.13
C SER A 325 -9.66 10.62 7.18
N LYS A 326 -10.94 10.63 7.52
CA LYS A 326 -12.04 11.29 6.83
C LYS A 326 -12.81 12.13 7.84
N THR A 327 -13.37 13.23 7.36
CA THR A 327 -14.27 14.08 8.15
C THR A 327 -15.62 14.16 7.46
N THR A 328 -16.68 13.89 8.22
CA THR A 328 -18.07 14.13 7.79
C THR A 328 -18.72 15.09 8.77
N SER A 329 -19.31 16.15 8.24
CA SER A 329 -19.84 17.27 9.00
C SER A 329 -21.36 17.14 9.07
N LEU A 330 -21.91 17.16 10.28
CA LEU A 330 -23.33 16.94 10.55
C LEU A 330 -23.99 18.18 11.13
N GLN A 331 -25.26 18.41 10.80
CA GLN A 331 -26.08 19.41 11.44
C GLN A 331 -27.30 18.76 12.09
N TYR A 332 -27.74 19.31 13.22
CA TYR A 332 -28.85 18.81 14.01
C TYR A 332 -29.93 19.87 14.18
N ARG A 333 -31.18 19.44 14.23
CA ARG A 333 -32.31 20.28 14.62
C ARG A 333 -33.32 19.49 15.44
N CYS A 334 -34.14 20.18 16.21
CA CYS A 334 -35.19 19.59 17.04
C CYS A 334 -36.48 20.40 16.91
N ASN A 335 -37.57 19.72 16.56
CA ASN A 335 -38.91 20.28 16.56
C ASN A 335 -39.47 20.25 18.00
N ILE A 336 -39.44 21.40 18.69
CA ILE A 336 -39.89 21.49 20.08
C ILE A 336 -41.42 21.53 20.11
N PRO A 337 -42.11 20.55 20.72
CA PRO A 337 -43.57 20.56 20.79
C PRO A 337 -44.14 21.82 21.43
N LEU A 338 -45.37 22.18 21.04
CA LEU A 338 -46.10 23.23 21.74
C LEU A 338 -46.38 22.77 23.18
N GLY A 339 -46.21 23.69 24.15
CA GLY A 339 -46.46 23.40 25.56
C GLY A 339 -45.32 22.67 26.28
N THR A 340 -44.19 22.42 25.62
CA THR A 340 -42.98 21.89 26.29
C THR A 340 -42.51 22.85 27.39
N PRO A 341 -42.37 22.39 28.66
CA PRO A 341 -41.85 23.22 29.74
C PRO A 341 -40.42 23.72 29.49
N THR A 342 -40.05 24.86 30.07
CA THR A 342 -38.69 25.39 29.95
C THR A 342 -37.69 24.50 30.70
N GLY A 343 -36.55 24.23 30.05
CA GLY A 343 -35.34 23.69 30.66
C GLY A 343 -34.51 22.89 29.67
N ASN A 344 -33.48 22.21 30.15
CA ASN A 344 -32.52 21.51 29.31
C ASN A 344 -32.96 20.06 29.12
N TYR A 345 -33.29 19.69 27.88
CA TYR A 345 -33.63 18.32 27.50
C TYR A 345 -32.42 17.68 26.84
N THR A 346 -31.96 16.55 27.36
CA THR A 346 -30.74 15.88 26.87
C THR A 346 -31.01 14.41 26.55
N ALA A 347 -30.33 13.89 25.53
CA ALA A 347 -30.21 12.48 25.21
C ALA A 347 -28.77 12.20 24.77
N GLU A 348 -28.33 10.94 24.84
CA GLU A 348 -27.00 10.56 24.36
C GLU A 348 -27.05 10.25 22.86
N LEU A 349 -26.00 10.66 22.15
CA LEU A 349 -25.78 10.29 20.76
C LEU A 349 -24.63 9.28 20.68
N HIS A 350 -24.81 8.24 19.88
CA HIS A 350 -23.77 7.26 19.60
C HIS A 350 -23.49 7.23 18.10
N TYR A 351 -22.24 7.44 17.72
CA TYR A 351 -21.79 7.32 16.33
C TYR A 351 -21.31 5.90 16.08
N ASN A 352 -21.78 5.30 14.99
CA ASN A 352 -21.45 3.93 14.64
C ASN A 352 -20.78 3.91 13.26
N LEU A 353 -19.55 3.40 13.23
CA LEU A 353 -18.81 3.10 12.01
C LEU A 353 -18.71 1.58 11.90
N THR A 354 -19.23 1.03 10.81
CA THR A 354 -19.16 -0.41 10.54
C THR A 354 -18.42 -0.64 9.23
N ALA A 355 -17.43 -1.54 9.24
CA ALA A 355 -16.73 -1.98 8.04
C ALA A 355 -17.31 -3.29 7.47
N PHE A 356 -17.21 -3.43 6.15
CA PHE A 356 -17.68 -4.55 5.35
C PHE A 356 -16.57 -5.01 4.40
N TRP A 357 -16.56 -6.30 4.09
CA TRP A 357 -15.67 -6.91 3.10
C TRP A 357 -16.41 -7.27 1.81
#